data_AF-A0A7W1RZ24-F1
#
_entry.id   AF-A0A7W1RZ24-F1
#
_cell.length_a   1.000
_cell.length_b   1.000
_cell.length_c   1.000
_cell.angle_alpha   90.00
_cell.angle_beta   90.00
_cell.angle_gamma   90.00
#
_symmetry.space_group_name_H-M   'P 1'
#
loop_
_entity.id
_entity.type
_entity.pdbx_description
1 polymer ?
#
loop_
_entity_poly.entity_id
_entity_poly.type
_entity_poly.pdbx_seq_one_letter_code
_entity_poly.pdbx_strand_id
1 'polypeptide(L)' 'MTPHEPSEFASGVIEGFYGQPWSAAERVQLFDWMAAWGLNTYLYAPKDDLHHRASWREPYPPPEADAIRQLTH' A
#
# COMPACT_ATOMS: atom_id res chain seq x y z
N MET A 1 -19.68 1.43 20.54
CA MET A 1 -18.80 0.74 19.58
C MET A 1 -17.55 0.36 20.34
N THR A 2 -17.36 -0.93 20.63
CA THR A 2 -16.13 -1.43 21.26
C THR A 2 -14.96 -1.26 20.29
N PRO A 3 -13.78 -0.80 20.72
CA PRO A 3 -12.59 -0.85 19.89
C PRO A 3 -12.36 -2.31 19.47
N HIS A 4 -12.24 -2.56 18.17
CA HIS A 4 -11.79 -3.86 17.71
C HIS A 4 -10.32 -3.99 18.08
N GLU A 5 -10.00 -4.96 18.94
CA GLU A 5 -8.62 -5.41 19.14
C GLU A 5 -7.99 -5.70 17.77
N PRO A 6 -6.76 -5.23 17.50
CA PRO A 6 -6.11 -5.47 16.22
C PRO A 6 -5.98 -6.98 16.00
N SER A 7 -6.62 -7.48 14.94
CA SER A 7 -6.54 -8.87 14.52
C SER A 7 -5.10 -9.20 14.08
N GLU A 8 -4.51 -10.25 14.63
CA GLU A 8 -3.22 -10.79 14.18
C GLU A 8 -3.29 -11.38 12.76
N PHE A 9 -4.49 -11.72 12.28
CA PHE A 9 -4.68 -12.23 10.93
C PHE A 9 -4.59 -11.10 9.90
N ALA A 10 -3.64 -11.21 8.97
CA ALA A 10 -3.50 -10.29 7.85
C ALA A 10 -4.63 -10.48 6.83
N SER A 11 -5.50 -9.48 6.69
CA SER A 11 -6.58 -9.44 5.72
C SER A 11 -6.59 -8.10 4.98
N GLY A 12 -6.67 -8.13 3.65
CA GLY A 12 -6.82 -6.91 2.87
C GLY A 12 -6.51 -7.06 1.39
N VAL A 13 -5.83 -6.06 0.82
CA VAL A 13 -5.76 -5.85 -0.64
C VAL A 13 -4.32 -5.84 -1.13
N ILE A 14 -4.06 -6.44 -2.28
CA ILE A 14 -2.78 -6.40 -3.00
C ILE A 14 -2.94 -5.60 -4.31
N GLU A 15 -2.06 -4.63 -4.55
CA GLU A 15 -1.95 -3.93 -5.84
C GLU A 15 -1.16 -4.79 -6.85
N GLY A 16 -1.72 -5.95 -7.22
CA GLY A 16 -1.03 -7.00 -7.98
C GLY A 16 -1.41 -7.12 -9.46
N PHE A 17 -2.25 -6.22 -9.97
CA PHE A 17 -2.80 -6.29 -11.33
C PHE A 17 -1.84 -5.77 -12.40
N TYR A 18 -2.16 -6.03 -13.67
CA TYR A 18 -1.49 -5.43 -14.83
C TYR A 18 -2.26 -4.19 -15.27
N GLY A 19 -1.60 -3.04 -15.39
CA GLY A 19 -2.22 -1.77 -15.73
C GLY A 19 -1.51 -0.61 -15.07
N GLN A 20 -2.08 0.59 -15.20
CA GLN A 20 -1.56 1.77 -14.52
C GLN A 20 -1.65 1.57 -13.00
N PRO A 21 -0.57 1.83 -12.24
CA PRO A 21 -0.61 1.82 -10.78
C PRO A 21 -1.66 2.79 -10.26
N TRP A 22 -2.19 2.53 -9.08
CA TRP A 22 -3.02 3.51 -8.39
C TRP A 22 -2.22 4.78 -8.10
N SER A 23 -2.87 5.92 -8.22
CA SER A 23 -2.36 7.19 -7.70
C SER A 23 -2.32 7.16 -6.16
N ALA A 24 -1.56 8.07 -5.56
CA ALA A 24 -1.53 8.21 -4.10
C ALA A 24 -2.92 8.46 -3.51
N ALA A 25 -3.74 9.28 -4.16
CA ALA A 25 -5.11 9.58 -3.71
C ALA A 25 -6.02 8.34 -3.75
N GLU A 26 -5.91 7.50 -4.78
CA GLU A 26 -6.68 6.25 -4.88
C GLU A 26 -6.26 5.24 -3.80
N ARG A 27 -4.97 5.16 -3.46
CA ARG A 27 -4.49 4.33 -2.35
C ARG A 27 -5.04 4.81 -1.00
N VAL A 28 -5.03 6.11 -0.75
CA VAL A 28 -5.62 6.69 0.48
C VAL A 28 -7.12 6.38 0.54
N GLN A 29 -7.85 6.55 -0.56
CA GLN A 29 -9.27 6.23 -0.62
C GLN A 29 -9.54 4.73 -0.35
N LEU A 30 -8.67 3.84 -0.87
CA LEU A 30 -8.75 2.42 -0.57
C LEU A 30 -8.53 2.13 0.92
N PHE A 31 -7.61 2.84 1.59
CA PHE A 31 -7.37 2.68 3.02
C PHE A 31 -8.61 3.04 3.86
N ASP A 32 -9.33 4.10 3.48
CA ASP A 32 -10.60 4.47 4.14
C ASP A 32 -11.63 3.34 4.01
N TRP A 33 -11.76 2.73 2.83
CA TRP A 33 -12.68 1.60 2.62
C TRP A 33 -12.24 0.35 3.36
N MET A 34 -10.93 0.05 3.34
CA MET A 34 -10.36 -1.07 4.08
C MET A 34 -10.65 -0.94 5.58
N ALA A 35 -10.44 0.25 6.16
CA ALA A 35 -10.77 0.52 7.55
C ALA A 35 -12.27 0.34 7.84
N ALA A 36 -13.14 0.85 6.95
CA ALA A 36 -14.59 0.67 7.08
C ALA A 36 -15.03 -0.81 6.99
N TRP A 37 -14.27 -1.65 6.28
CA TRP A 37 -14.52 -3.09 6.14
C TRP A 37 -13.79 -3.96 7.17
N GLY A 38 -12.98 -3.36 8.06
CA GLY A 38 -12.19 -4.10 9.05
C GLY A 38 -11.00 -4.87 8.45
N LEU A 39 -10.51 -4.46 7.28
CA LEU A 39 -9.27 -4.97 6.67
C LEU A 39 -8.07 -4.20 7.25
N ASN A 40 -6.94 -4.89 7.40
CA ASN A 40 -5.77 -4.38 8.12
C ASN A 40 -4.46 -4.41 7.31
N THR A 41 -4.47 -4.97 6.09
CA THR A 41 -3.24 -5.20 5.32
C THR A 41 -3.38 -4.69 3.89
N TYR A 42 -2.53 -3.75 3.50
CA TYR A 42 -2.34 -3.36 2.11
C TYR A 42 -0.96 -3.80 1.63
N LEU A 43 -0.92 -4.59 0.57
CA LEU A 43 0.32 -5.09 -0.02
C LEU A 43 0.66 -4.28 -1.28
N TYR A 44 1.64 -3.39 -1.12
CA TYR A 44 2.21 -2.60 -2.21
C TYR A 44 3.02 -3.51 -3.15
N ALA A 45 2.52 -3.73 -4.37
CA ALA A 45 3.17 -4.55 -5.39
C ALA A 45 2.99 -4.04 -6.84
N PRO A 46 2.95 -2.72 -7.11
CA PRO A 46 2.75 -2.20 -8.46
C PRO A 46 3.86 -2.68 -9.40
N LYS A 47 3.48 -3.10 -10.61
CA LYS A 47 4.40 -3.74 -11.55
C LYS A 47 5.37 -2.77 -12.23
N ASP A 48 5.05 -1.48 -12.24
CA ASP A 48 5.85 -0.44 -12.89
C ASP A 48 6.91 0.18 -11.96
N ASP A 49 6.89 -0.16 -10.67
CA ASP A 49 7.94 0.26 -9.74
C ASP A 49 9.20 -0.59 -9.98
N LEU A 50 10.23 0.04 -10.55
CA LEU A 50 11.51 -0.59 -10.83
C LEU A 50 12.28 -0.93 -9.56
N HIS A 51 12.26 -0.08 -8.54
CA HIS A 51 12.94 -0.30 -7.26
C HIS A 51 12.27 -1.41 -6.45
N HIS A 52 10.99 -1.68 -6.68
CA HIS A 52 10.32 -2.88 -6.16
C HIS A 52 10.67 -4.16 -6.95
N ARG A 53 11.22 -4.04 -8.17
CA ARG A 53 11.44 -5.16 -9.10
C ARG A 53 12.87 -5.28 -9.60
N ALA A 54 13.17 -4.64 -10.73
CA ALA A 54 14.43 -4.83 -11.45
C ALA A 54 15.63 -4.23 -10.69
N SER A 55 15.40 -3.10 -10.01
CA SER A 55 16.38 -2.34 -9.25
C SER A 55 16.27 -2.57 -7.73
N TRP A 56 15.82 -3.76 -7.29
CA TRP A 56 15.55 -4.05 -5.87
C TRP A 56 16.74 -3.87 -4.91
N ARG A 57 17.96 -3.86 -5.44
CA ARG A 57 19.20 -3.63 -4.66
C ARG A 57 19.54 -2.14 -4.51
N GLU A 58 18.91 -1.29 -5.29
CA GLU A 58 19.14 0.15 -5.30
C GLU A 58 18.15 0.82 -4.33
N PRO A 59 18.61 1.78 -3.52
CA PRO A 59 17.71 2.51 -2.65
C PRO A 59 16.75 3.37 -3.49
N TYR A 60 15.51 3.49 -3.04
CA TYR A 60 14.58 4.45 -3.60
C TYR A 60 15.19 5.87 -3.58
N PRO A 61 15.10 6.62 -4.69
CA PRO A 61 15.40 8.03 -4.71
C PRO A 61 14.59 8.79 -3.65
N PRO A 62 15.13 9.86 -3.03
CA PRO A 62 14.43 10.56 -1.95
C PRO A 62 12.98 10.95 -2.25
N PRO A 63 12.63 11.48 -3.45
CA PRO A 63 11.24 11.81 -3.76
C PRO A 63 10.30 10.60 -3.77
N GLU A 64 10.76 9.45 -4.27
CA GLU A 64 9.98 8.22 -4.33
C GLU A 64 9.83 7.60 -2.92
N ALA A 65 10.91 7.61 -2.13
CA ALA A 65 10.89 7.14 -0.75
C ALA A 65 9.93 7.96 0.11
N ASP A 66 9.92 9.29 -0.05
CA ASP A 66 9.00 10.18 0.66
C ASP A 66 7.54 9.96 0.24
N ALA A 67 7.29 9.72 -1.05
CA ALA A 67 5.95 9.36 -1.52
C ALA A 67 5.44 8.05 -0.92
N ILE A 68 6.30 7.03 -0.79
CA ILE A 68 5.92 5.76 -0.15
C ILE A 68 5.69 5.94 1.36
N ARG A 69 6.53 6.71 2.05
CA ARG A 69 6.35 7.02 3.48
C ARG A 69 5.01 7.68 3.78
N GLN A 70 4.53 8.53 2.88
CA GLN A 70 3.23 9.19 3.02
C GLN A 70 2.04 8.20 3.00
N LEU A 71 2.24 6.96 2.55
CA LEU A 71 1.20 5.92 2.56
C LEU A 71 1.11 5.17 3.91
N THR A 72 2.06 5.34 4.83
CA THR A 72 2.18 4.52 6.06
C THR A 72 1.82 5.27 7.34
N HIS A 73 0.88 6.22 7.29
CA HIS A 73 0.47 7.03 8.46
C HIS A 73 -0.81 6.54 9.11
#